data_AF-R7I563-F1
#
_entry.id   AF-R7I563-F1
#
_cell.length_a   1.000
_cell.length_b   1.000
_cell.length_c   1.000
_cell.angle_alpha   90.00
_cell.angle_beta   90.00
_cell.angle_gamma   90.00
#
_symmetry.space_group_name_H-M   'P 1'
#
loop_
_entity.id
_entity.type
_entity.pdbx_description
1 polymer ?
#
loop_
_entity_poly.entity_id
_entity_poly.type
_entity_poly.pdbx_seq_one_letter_code
_entity_poly.pdbx_strand_id
1 'polypeptide(L)'
;MGVKEKVTIKLKGGTITSAVSSNKKVATVNAKGVVTAVKVGIAKVTIVDNFGKSKVVTIVVKKAPKTLKANVTKKTLKLGKKFTIKPKFAKDCYSYQIKFSTSNKKVATVNSKGVVVAKKKGKATILLKTYNGKKAKVVVVVK
;
A
#
# COMPACT_ATOMS: atom_id res chain seq x y z
N MET A 1 5.45 -1.72 -7.25
CA MET A 1 6.10 -0.93 -6.18
C MET A 1 6.75 0.31 -6.79
N GLY A 2 6.95 1.36 -6.01
CA GLY A 2 7.73 2.54 -6.43
C GLY A 2 9.23 2.34 -6.19
N VAL A 3 10.10 2.98 -6.98
CA VAL A 3 11.55 2.98 -6.75
C VAL A 3 11.89 3.43 -5.31
N LYS A 4 12.78 2.71 -4.63
CA LYS A 4 13.14 2.83 -3.19
C LYS A 4 12.08 2.35 -2.19
N GLU A 5 10.92 1.84 -2.65
CA GLU A 5 9.92 1.26 -1.77
C GLU A 5 10.38 -0.12 -1.26
N LYS A 6 10.10 -0.41 0.02
CA LYS A 6 10.36 -1.71 0.65
C LYS A 6 9.04 -2.38 1.00
N VAL A 7 8.90 -3.66 0.65
CA VAL A 7 7.72 -4.47 0.95
C VAL A 7 8.16 -5.84 1.45
N THR A 8 7.61 -6.26 2.58
CA THR A 8 7.85 -7.60 3.13
C THR A 8 6.83 -8.58 2.56
N ILE A 9 7.31 -9.67 1.98
CA ILE A 9 6.48 -10.81 1.63
C ILE A 9 6.17 -11.56 2.92
N LYS A 10 4.88 -11.82 3.18
CA LYS A 10 4.42 -12.60 4.33
C LYS A 10 3.82 -13.91 3.85
N LEU A 11 4.32 -15.02 4.39
CA LEU A 11 3.73 -16.34 4.16
C LEU A 11 2.53 -16.53 5.08
N LYS A 12 1.54 -17.32 4.64
CA LYS A 12 0.40 -17.75 5.46
C LYS A 12 0.77 -19.06 6.18
N GLY A 13 1.80 -19.00 7.01
CA GLY A 13 2.43 -20.16 7.67
C GLY A 13 3.82 -20.48 7.12
N GLY A 14 4.66 -21.11 7.94
CA GLY A 14 6.06 -21.39 7.63
C GLY A 14 6.99 -20.17 7.71
N THR A 15 8.28 -20.42 7.51
CA THR A 15 9.34 -19.40 7.45
C THR A 15 9.98 -19.38 6.07
N ILE A 16 10.55 -18.24 5.69
CA ILE A 16 11.27 -18.09 4.42
C ILE A 16 12.68 -18.65 4.62
N THR A 17 13.04 -19.66 3.85
CA THR A 17 14.36 -20.27 3.89
C THR A 17 15.26 -19.71 2.79
N SER A 18 14.69 -19.41 1.61
CA SER A 18 15.43 -18.79 0.52
C SER A 18 14.56 -17.79 -0.25
N ALA A 19 15.18 -16.71 -0.70
CA ALA A 19 14.55 -15.68 -1.50
C ALA A 19 15.53 -15.18 -2.57
N VAL A 20 15.17 -15.35 -3.84
CA VAL A 20 16.04 -15.03 -4.97
C VAL A 20 15.31 -14.11 -5.94
N SER A 21 15.99 -13.06 -6.38
CA SER A 21 15.50 -12.17 -7.45
C SER A 21 16.20 -12.49 -8.76
N SER A 22 15.40 -12.67 -9.82
CA SER A 22 15.89 -12.82 -11.20
C SER A 22 16.62 -11.58 -11.72
N ASN A 23 16.35 -10.39 -11.18
CA ASN A 23 17.03 -9.16 -11.59
C ASN A 23 17.25 -8.23 -10.39
N LYS A 24 18.42 -8.37 -9.76
CA LYS A 24 18.85 -7.56 -8.61
C LYS A 24 19.00 -6.06 -8.92
N LYS A 25 19.24 -5.69 -10.19
CA LYS A 25 19.30 -4.27 -10.62
C LYS A 25 17.92 -3.60 -10.59
N VAL A 26 16.84 -4.38 -10.68
CA VAL A 26 15.45 -3.89 -10.65
C VAL A 26 14.86 -4.03 -9.25
N ALA A 27 14.98 -5.21 -8.63
CA ALA A 27 14.49 -5.46 -7.27
C ALA A 27 15.41 -6.44 -6.54
N THR A 28 15.76 -6.12 -5.30
CA THR A 28 16.49 -7.02 -4.40
C THR A 28 15.56 -7.62 -3.36
N VAL A 29 15.90 -8.78 -2.83
CA VAL A 29 15.19 -9.41 -1.72
C VAL A 29 16.21 -9.91 -0.71
N ASN A 30 15.92 -9.79 0.59
CA ASN A 30 16.78 -10.32 1.65
C ASN A 30 16.23 -11.63 2.23
N ALA A 31 17.01 -12.27 3.11
CA ALA A 31 16.64 -13.53 3.76
C ALA A 31 15.31 -13.47 4.56
N LYS A 32 14.92 -12.28 5.03
CA LYS A 32 13.64 -12.06 5.73
C LYS A 32 12.45 -11.83 4.76
N GLY A 33 12.64 -12.00 3.46
CA GLY A 33 11.62 -11.76 2.43
C GLY A 33 11.29 -10.27 2.20
N VAL A 34 12.16 -9.35 2.61
CA VAL A 34 11.99 -7.92 2.36
C VAL A 34 12.48 -7.59 0.96
N VAL A 35 11.54 -7.26 0.08
CA VAL A 35 11.81 -6.81 -1.29
C VAL A 35 12.06 -5.30 -1.28
N THR A 36 13.18 -4.88 -1.85
CA THR A 36 13.51 -3.47 -2.08
C THR A 36 13.49 -3.18 -3.57
N ALA A 37 12.67 -2.21 -3.98
CA ALA A 37 12.63 -1.74 -5.36
C ALA A 37 13.82 -0.83 -5.66
N VAL A 38 14.66 -1.20 -6.62
CA VAL A 38 15.91 -0.49 -6.94
C VAL A 38 15.72 0.42 -8.16
N LYS A 39 15.26 -0.12 -9.28
CA LYS A 39 15.10 0.60 -10.55
C LYS A 39 13.80 0.22 -11.24
N VAL A 40 13.26 1.13 -12.05
CA VAL A 40 12.08 0.87 -12.90
C VAL A 40 12.35 -0.35 -13.79
N GLY A 41 11.37 -1.25 -13.86
CA GLY A 41 11.49 -2.50 -14.61
C GLY A 41 10.63 -3.60 -14.01
N ILE A 42 10.83 -4.83 -14.49
CA ILE A 42 10.15 -6.03 -14.02
C ILE A 42 11.20 -7.00 -13.50
N ALA A 43 10.94 -7.58 -12.33
CA ALA A 43 11.76 -8.64 -11.75
C ALA A 43 10.85 -9.72 -11.18
N LYS A 44 11.19 -10.99 -11.38
CA LYS A 44 10.56 -12.12 -10.70
C LYS A 44 11.34 -12.43 -9.42
N VAL A 45 10.64 -12.59 -8.30
CA VAL A 45 11.20 -13.00 -7.02
C VAL A 45 10.67 -14.38 -6.68
N THR A 46 11.56 -15.36 -6.52
CA THR A 46 11.24 -16.71 -6.09
C THR A 46 11.47 -16.81 -4.60
N ILE A 47 10.46 -17.26 -3.86
CA ILE A 47 10.51 -17.51 -2.42
C ILE A 47 10.36 -19.00 -2.19
N VAL A 48 11.19 -19.56 -1.31
CA VAL A 48 11.14 -20.96 -0.86
C VAL A 48 10.88 -20.97 0.63
N ASP A 49 9.88 -21.74 1.07
CA ASP A 49 9.56 -21.93 2.47
C ASP A 49 10.36 -23.08 3.11
N ASN A 50 10.23 -23.22 4.43
CA ASN A 50 10.86 -24.28 5.21
C ASN A 50 10.30 -25.69 4.93
N PHE A 51 9.25 -25.81 4.13
CA PHE A 51 8.69 -27.08 3.68
C PHE A 51 9.15 -27.42 2.24
N GLY A 52 10.09 -26.64 1.69
CA GLY A 52 10.62 -26.83 0.33
C GLY A 52 9.67 -26.35 -0.78
N LYS A 53 8.53 -25.73 -0.45
CA LYS A 53 7.59 -25.21 -1.46
C LYS A 53 8.11 -23.88 -1.97
N SER A 54 8.08 -23.70 -3.29
CA SER A 54 8.50 -22.47 -3.94
C SER A 54 7.34 -21.72 -4.59
N LYS A 55 7.43 -20.38 -4.61
CA LYS A 55 6.48 -19.53 -5.34
C LYS A 55 7.19 -18.35 -5.98
N VAL A 56 6.82 -18.05 -7.22
CA VAL A 56 7.35 -16.92 -7.97
C VAL A 56 6.37 -15.76 -7.94
N VAL A 57 6.87 -14.57 -7.61
CA VAL A 57 6.11 -13.32 -7.58
C VAL A 57 6.70 -12.34 -8.58
N THR A 58 5.88 -11.86 -9.51
CA THR A 58 6.29 -10.82 -10.46
C THR A 58 6.19 -9.45 -9.81
N ILE A 59 7.34 -8.79 -9.65
CA ILE A 59 7.49 -7.45 -9.12
C ILE A 59 7.64 -6.46 -10.28
N VAL A 60 6.64 -5.58 -10.42
CA VAL A 60 6.71 -4.45 -11.34
C VAL A 60 7.11 -3.20 -10.56
N VAL A 61 8.28 -2.64 -10.88
CA VAL A 61 8.81 -1.42 -10.29
C VAL A 61 8.53 -0.24 -11.21
N LYS A 62 7.82 0.75 -10.68
CA LYS A 62 7.48 2.02 -11.33
C LYS A 62 8.22 3.19 -10.66
N LYS A 63 8.18 4.38 -11.26
CA LYS A 63 8.79 5.57 -10.67
C LYS A 63 8.18 5.87 -9.30
N ALA A 64 8.96 6.50 -8.43
CA ALA A 64 8.48 6.95 -7.14
C ALA A 64 7.33 7.96 -7.33
N PRO A 65 6.30 7.98 -6.46
CA PRO A 65 5.19 8.91 -6.56
C PRO A 65 5.65 10.36 -6.52
N LYS A 66 5.35 11.12 -7.58
CA LYS A 66 5.51 12.58 -7.57
C LYS A 66 4.33 13.26 -6.88
N THR A 67 3.13 12.74 -7.12
CA THR A 67 1.86 13.23 -6.57
C THR A 67 1.06 12.06 -6.00
N LEU A 68 0.14 12.37 -5.10
CA LEU A 68 -0.87 11.46 -4.59
C LEU A 68 -2.22 12.20 -4.61
N LYS A 69 -3.21 11.61 -5.26
CA LYS A 69 -4.61 12.07 -5.21
C LYS A 69 -5.47 10.95 -4.63
N ALA A 70 -6.64 11.28 -4.11
CA ALA A 70 -7.68 10.31 -3.81
C ALA A 70 -8.72 10.30 -4.93
N ASN A 71 -9.54 9.27 -4.99
CA ASN A 71 -10.68 9.23 -5.91
C ASN A 71 -11.71 10.33 -5.65
N VAL A 72 -11.80 10.83 -4.41
CA VAL A 72 -12.66 11.94 -4.01
C VAL A 72 -11.91 12.81 -2.99
N THR A 73 -12.26 14.09 -2.90
CA THR A 73 -11.75 15.02 -1.87
C THR A 73 -12.71 15.14 -0.68
N LYS A 74 -14.00 14.89 -0.89
CA LYS A 74 -15.06 14.91 0.13
C LYS A 74 -16.05 13.78 -0.12
N LYS A 75 -16.54 13.15 0.95
CA LYS A 75 -17.64 12.17 0.90
C LYS A 75 -18.57 12.35 2.09
N THR A 76 -19.87 12.35 1.83
CA THR A 76 -20.91 12.27 2.86
C THR A 76 -21.40 10.83 2.97
N LEU A 77 -21.51 10.31 4.19
CA LEU A 77 -21.96 8.95 4.48
C LEU A 77 -23.04 8.97 5.55
N LYS A 78 -24.00 8.05 5.44
CA LYS A 78 -24.91 7.71 6.54
C LYS A 78 -24.17 6.85 7.57
N LEU A 79 -24.61 6.92 8.82
CA LEU A 79 -24.08 6.08 9.90
C LEU A 79 -24.02 4.59 9.52
N GLY A 80 -22.91 3.92 9.86
CA GLY A 80 -22.67 2.51 9.55
C GLY A 80 -22.24 2.22 8.09
N LYS A 81 -22.42 3.15 7.15
CA LYS A 81 -22.03 2.92 5.75
C LYS A 81 -20.51 2.97 5.56
N LYS A 82 -20.05 2.24 4.54
CA LYS A 82 -18.64 2.08 4.19
C LYS A 82 -18.32 2.80 2.88
N PHE A 83 -17.09 3.28 2.76
CA PHE A 83 -16.58 3.89 1.54
C PHE A 83 -15.10 3.55 1.37
N THR A 84 -14.69 3.16 0.17
CA THR A 84 -13.29 2.85 -0.09
C THR A 84 -12.61 4.02 -0.78
N ILE A 85 -11.57 4.57 -0.14
CA ILE A 85 -10.71 5.56 -0.77
C ILE A 85 -9.69 4.83 -1.65
N LYS A 86 -9.67 5.18 -2.94
CA LYS A 86 -8.71 4.65 -3.90
C LYS A 86 -7.62 5.71 -4.17
N PRO A 87 -6.34 5.43 -3.88
CA PRO A 87 -5.25 6.32 -4.25
C PRO A 87 -5.09 6.38 -5.77
N LYS A 88 -4.81 7.57 -6.30
CA LYS A 88 -4.51 7.85 -7.70
C LYS A 88 -3.12 8.48 -7.80
N PHE A 89 -2.33 8.00 -8.75
CA PHE A 89 -0.97 8.46 -9.01
C PHE A 89 -0.87 9.06 -10.41
N ALA A 90 0.16 9.87 -10.66
CA ALA A 90 0.53 10.28 -12.01
C ALA A 90 0.95 9.07 -12.86
N LYS A 91 0.98 9.26 -14.19
CA LYS A 91 1.41 8.24 -15.15
C LYS A 91 2.79 7.69 -14.77
N ASP A 92 2.95 6.37 -14.89
CA ASP A 92 4.18 5.61 -14.61
C ASP A 92 4.76 5.73 -13.20
N CYS A 93 3.99 6.27 -12.26
CA CYS A 93 4.34 6.36 -10.85
C CYS A 93 3.47 5.41 -10.02
N TYR A 94 4.02 4.85 -8.94
CA TYR A 94 3.25 3.97 -8.08
C TYR A 94 3.81 3.90 -6.65
N SER A 95 2.93 3.63 -5.69
CA SER A 95 3.27 3.27 -4.31
C SER A 95 2.40 2.09 -3.93
N TYR A 96 3.02 0.99 -3.55
CA TYR A 96 2.31 -0.20 -3.10
C TYR A 96 1.75 -0.01 -1.69
N GLN A 97 2.54 0.58 -0.80
CA GLN A 97 2.14 0.86 0.58
C GLN A 97 1.56 2.28 0.68
N ILE A 98 0.31 2.37 1.15
CA ILE A 98 -0.33 3.63 1.50
C ILE A 98 -0.75 3.55 2.95
N LYS A 99 -0.24 4.48 3.75
CA LYS A 99 -0.65 4.65 5.15
C LYS A 99 -1.90 5.53 5.19
N PHE A 100 -2.95 5.02 5.82
CA PHE A 100 -4.18 5.74 6.07
C PHE A 100 -4.27 6.11 7.55
N SER A 101 -4.76 7.30 7.84
CA SER A 101 -5.04 7.76 9.20
C SER A 101 -6.27 8.65 9.20
N THR A 102 -6.95 8.77 10.34
CA THR A 102 -8.14 9.60 10.51
C THR A 102 -7.87 10.64 11.59
N SER A 103 -8.35 11.86 11.38
CA SER A 103 -8.31 12.91 12.41
C SER A 103 -9.24 12.62 13.58
N ASN A 104 -10.28 11.79 13.39
CA ASN A 104 -11.24 11.46 14.45
C ASN A 104 -11.80 10.04 14.27
N LYS A 105 -11.26 9.08 15.03
CA LYS A 105 -11.68 7.67 15.02
C LYS A 105 -13.11 7.46 15.55
N LYS A 106 -13.65 8.38 16.37
CA LYS A 106 -15.03 8.30 16.88
C LYS A 106 -16.04 8.61 15.77
N VAL A 107 -15.69 9.49 14.83
CA VAL A 107 -16.54 9.87 13.68
C VAL A 107 -16.36 8.88 12.52
N ALA A 108 -15.13 8.59 12.12
CA ALA A 108 -14.84 7.66 11.03
C ALA A 108 -13.51 6.93 11.22
N THR A 109 -13.50 5.62 10.98
CA THR A 109 -12.28 4.80 10.97
C THR A 109 -11.89 4.41 9.56
N VAL A 110 -10.60 4.21 9.30
CA VAL A 110 -10.07 3.73 8.02
C VAL A 110 -9.11 2.58 8.28
N ASN A 111 -9.16 1.53 7.46
CA ASN A 111 -8.23 0.41 7.55
C ASN A 111 -7.05 0.53 6.55
N SER A 112 -6.13 -0.43 6.57
CA SER A 112 -4.96 -0.47 5.67
C SER A 112 -5.30 -0.61 4.18
N LYS A 113 -6.53 -1.05 3.86
CA LYS A 113 -7.06 -1.15 2.49
C LYS A 113 -7.78 0.13 2.04
N GLY A 114 -7.79 1.18 2.86
CA GLY A 114 -8.49 2.44 2.58
C GLY A 114 -10.01 2.37 2.75
N VAL A 115 -10.54 1.32 3.38
CA VAL A 115 -11.98 1.20 3.67
C VAL A 115 -12.31 2.05 4.90
N VAL A 116 -13.10 3.07 4.67
CA VAL A 116 -13.65 3.99 5.68
C VAL A 116 -14.99 3.45 6.17
N VAL A 117 -15.21 3.49 7.49
CA VAL A 117 -16.49 3.18 8.14
C VAL A 117 -16.97 4.40 8.90
N ALA A 118 -18.20 4.85 8.61
CA ALA A 118 -18.85 5.93 9.32
C ALA A 118 -19.42 5.45 10.66
N LYS A 119 -19.02 6.08 11.78
CA LYS A 119 -19.34 5.62 13.14
C LYS A 119 -20.25 6.57 13.91
N LYS A 120 -19.99 7.87 13.85
CA LYS A 120 -20.75 8.90 14.59
C LYS A 120 -20.92 10.12 13.71
N LYS A 121 -22.07 10.81 13.84
CA LYS A 121 -22.32 12.10 13.18
C LYS A 121 -21.17 13.08 13.44
N GLY A 122 -20.79 13.83 12.42
CA GLY A 122 -19.70 14.80 12.50
C GLY A 122 -18.77 14.75 11.28
N LYS A 123 -17.60 15.37 11.41
CA LYS A 123 -16.61 15.51 10.32
C LYS A 123 -15.27 14.89 10.75
N ALA A 124 -14.69 14.10 9.87
CA ALA A 124 -13.36 13.53 10.02
C ALA A 124 -12.56 13.72 8.73
N THR A 125 -11.24 13.91 8.86
CA THR A 125 -10.35 13.97 7.69
C THR A 125 -9.50 12.73 7.65
N ILE A 126 -9.57 12.00 6.54
CA ILE A 126 -8.71 10.85 6.26
C ILE A 126 -7.46 11.33 5.52
N LEU A 127 -6.29 11.05 6.07
CA LEU A 127 -4.99 11.35 5.47
C LEU A 127 -4.39 10.07 4.89
N LEU A 128 -4.00 10.16 3.62
CA LEU A 128 -3.26 9.14 2.89
C LEU A 128 -1.80 9.60 2.80
N LYS A 129 -0.85 8.68 3.00
CA LYS A 129 0.59 8.95 2.89
C LYS A 129 1.31 7.79 2.18
N THR A 130 2.07 8.10 1.15
CA THR A 130 2.98 7.16 0.43
C THR A 130 4.26 6.89 1.24
N TYR A 131 5.02 5.86 0.85
CA TYR A 131 6.33 5.56 1.46
C TYR A 131 7.33 6.73 1.35
N ASN A 132 7.28 7.49 0.25
CA ASN A 132 8.14 8.65 0.00
C ASN A 132 7.52 10.00 0.44
N GLY A 133 6.49 9.96 1.29
CA GLY A 133 6.00 11.14 1.99
C GLY A 133 4.96 12.00 1.27
N LYS A 134 4.55 11.67 0.03
CA LYS A 134 3.43 12.33 -0.65
C LYS A 134 2.12 12.06 0.08
N LYS A 135 1.28 13.09 0.21
CA LYS A 135 0.05 13.08 1.01
C LYS A 135 -1.18 13.47 0.19
N ALA A 136 -2.34 12.94 0.58
CA ALA A 136 -3.66 13.40 0.12
C ALA A 136 -4.65 13.37 1.28
N LYS A 137 -5.67 14.24 1.24
CA LYS A 137 -6.70 14.33 2.28
C LYS A 137 -8.09 14.07 1.68
N VAL A 138 -8.92 13.37 2.44
CA VAL A 138 -10.34 13.15 2.12
C VAL A 138 -11.19 13.54 3.32
N VAL A 139 -12.09 14.49 3.13
CA VAL A 139 -13.05 14.90 4.16
C VAL A 139 -14.24 13.95 4.16
N VAL A 140 -14.51 13.33 5.30
CA VAL A 140 -15.66 12.46 5.52
C VAL A 140 -16.64 13.17 6.44
N VAL A 141 -17.87 13.34 5.96
CA VAL A 141 -18.98 13.90 6.74
C VAL A 141 -19.96 12.78 7.01
N VAL A 142 -20.26 12.53 8.27
CA VAL A 142 -21.24 11.54 8.70
C VAL A 142 -22.51 12.28 9.10
N LYS A 143 -23.61 11.92 8.45
CA LYS A 143 -24.95 12.43 8.74
C LYS A 143 -25.82 11.33 9.35
#